data_AF-A0A1A9RNT4-F1
#
_entry.id   AF-A0A1A9RNT4-F1
#
_cell.length_a   1.000
_cell.length_b   1.000
_cell.length_c   1.000
_cell.angle_alpha   90.00
_cell.angle_beta   90.00
_cell.angle_gamma   90.00
#
_symmetry.space_group_name_H-M   'P 1'
#
loop_
_entity.id
_entity.type
_entity.pdbx_description
1 polymer ?
#
loop_
_entity_poly.entity_id
_entity_poly.type
_entity_poly.pdbx_seq_one_letter_code
_entity_poly.pdbx_strand_id
1 'polypeptide(L)'
;MKKFDDKTSQAVLRELRRNARISWQDLGRAVHLSGQAVAERVRQMQDAGVIDGFTLKETRTRHFIGVKMQHARFDEFENWLRGWKNVESADKTSGDTCYQIVYATDNSAELEHFLNQLLQHGTYRLHSSIRRVK
;
A
#
# COMPACT_ATOMS: atom_id res chain seq x y z
N MET A 1 4.83 11.94 -18.38
CA MET A 1 3.93 11.92 -17.19
C MET A 1 2.71 12.83 -17.37
N LYS A 2 2.02 12.82 -18.53
CA LYS A 2 0.85 13.70 -18.80
C LYS A 2 -0.37 12.97 -19.39
N LYS A 3 -0.34 11.63 -19.51
CA LYS A 3 -1.33 10.87 -20.31
C LYS A 3 -2.70 10.69 -19.62
N PHE A 4 -2.76 10.78 -18.28
CA PHE A 4 -3.97 10.49 -17.49
C PHE A 4 -4.37 11.61 -16.51
N ASP A 5 -3.83 12.82 -16.69
CA ASP A 5 -4.24 14.00 -15.90
C ASP A 5 -5.51 14.67 -16.45
N ASP A 6 -6.14 14.07 -17.46
CA ASP A 6 -7.40 14.56 -18.00
C ASP A 6 -8.58 14.30 -17.06
N LYS A 7 -9.62 15.12 -17.20
CA LYS A 7 -10.82 15.09 -16.35
C LYS A 7 -11.50 13.72 -16.36
N THR A 8 -11.48 13.00 -17.48
CA THR A 8 -12.14 11.71 -17.61
C THR A 8 -11.38 10.64 -16.85
N SER A 9 -10.05 10.58 -16.98
CA SER A 9 -9.21 9.65 -16.21
C SER A 9 -9.35 9.86 -14.70
N GLN A 10 -9.38 11.12 -14.24
CA GLN A 10 -9.62 11.45 -12.83
C GLN A 10 -11.03 11.06 -12.36
N ALA A 11 -12.04 11.19 -13.22
CA ALA A 11 -13.40 10.73 -12.91
C ALA A 11 -13.47 9.21 -12.77
N VAL A 12 -12.83 8.46 -13.68
CA VAL A 12 -12.72 7.00 -13.61
C VAL A 12 -12.04 6.57 -12.30
N LEU A 13 -10.91 7.18 -11.96
CA LEU A 13 -10.18 6.88 -10.72
C LEU A 13 -11.03 7.19 -9.47
N ARG A 14 -11.80 8.28 -9.46
CA ARG A 14 -12.67 8.62 -8.34
C ARG A 14 -13.75 7.56 -8.12
N GLU A 15 -14.42 7.12 -9.18
CA GLU A 15 -15.45 6.08 -9.07
C GLU A 15 -14.87 4.74 -8.62
N LEU A 16 -13.71 4.34 -9.18
CA LEU A 16 -13.02 3.12 -8.78
C LEU A 16 -12.52 3.14 -7.34
N ARG A 17 -12.02 4.29 -6.84
CA ARG A 17 -11.64 4.45 -5.42
C ARG A 17 -12.84 4.26 -4.49
N ARG A 18 -14.05 4.62 -4.94
CA ARG A 18 -15.29 4.43 -4.17
C ARG A 18 -15.79 2.99 -4.24
N ASN A 19 -15.77 2.39 -5.43
CA ASN A 19 -16.19 1.02 -5.65
C ASN A 19 -15.41 0.41 -6.82
N ALA A 20 -14.31 -0.29 -6.51
CA ALA A 20 -13.50 -0.97 -7.51
C ALA A 20 -14.22 -2.13 -8.22
N ARG A 21 -15.35 -2.62 -7.68
CA ARG A 21 -16.16 -3.71 -8.26
C ARG A 21 -17.29 -3.21 -9.16
N ILE A 22 -17.37 -1.91 -9.42
CA ILE A 22 -18.38 -1.34 -10.34
C ILE A 22 -18.23 -2.00 -11.73
N SER A 23 -19.36 -2.32 -12.38
CA SER A 23 -19.33 -2.86 -13.73
C SER A 23 -18.77 -1.81 -14.71
N TRP A 24 -18.08 -2.25 -15.76
CA TRP A 24 -17.61 -1.32 -16.79
C TRP A 24 -18.74 -0.54 -17.45
N GLN A 25 -19.92 -1.15 -17.58
CA GLN A 25 -21.09 -0.51 -18.14
C GLN A 25 -21.59 0.63 -17.25
N ASP A 26 -21.68 0.42 -15.93
CA ASP A 26 -22.17 1.44 -15.00
C ASP A 26 -21.12 2.53 -14.77
N LEU A 27 -19.83 2.16 -14.74
CA LEU A 27 -18.74 3.12 -14.70
C LEU A 27 -18.73 4.01 -15.95
N GLY A 28 -18.94 3.40 -17.13
CA GLY A 28 -19.11 4.13 -18.38
C GLY A 28 -20.24 5.16 -18.31
N ARG A 29 -21.42 4.75 -17.84
CA ARG A 29 -22.54 5.68 -17.63
C ARG A 29 -22.18 6.82 -16.68
N ALA A 30 -21.49 6.53 -15.58
CA ALA A 30 -21.09 7.54 -14.59
C ALA A 30 -20.08 8.57 -15.12
N VAL A 31 -19.27 8.22 -16.14
CA VAL A 31 -18.23 9.09 -16.71
C VAL A 31 -18.49 9.50 -18.16
N HIS A 32 -19.71 9.27 -18.67
CA HIS A 32 -20.13 9.55 -20.04
C HIS A 32 -19.27 8.87 -21.13
N LEU A 33 -18.92 7.60 -20.90
CA LEU A 33 -18.21 6.73 -21.85
C LEU A 33 -18.96 5.41 -22.08
N SER A 34 -18.61 4.71 -23.16
CA SER A 34 -19.02 3.31 -23.31
C SER A 34 -18.25 2.42 -22.32
N GLY A 35 -18.84 1.29 -21.93
CA GLY A 35 -18.17 0.35 -21.02
C GLY A 35 -16.85 -0.18 -21.57
N GLN A 36 -16.77 -0.42 -22.89
CA GLN A 36 -15.53 -0.83 -23.54
C GLN A 36 -14.44 0.24 -23.48
N ALA A 37 -14.81 1.52 -23.69
CA ALA A 37 -13.86 2.63 -23.62
C ALA A 37 -13.28 2.81 -22.20
N VAL A 38 -14.11 2.62 -21.17
CA VAL A 38 -13.65 2.63 -19.78
C VAL A 38 -12.73 1.45 -19.50
N ALA A 39 -13.11 0.23 -19.89
CA ALA A 39 -12.29 -0.97 -19.65
C ALA A 39 -10.89 -0.83 -20.28
N GLU A 40 -10.83 -0.34 -21.50
CA GLU A 40 -9.57 -0.06 -22.19
C GLU A 40 -8.75 1.01 -21.45
N ARG A 41 -9.40 2.09 -20.99
CA ARG A 41 -8.71 3.15 -20.26
C ARG A 41 -8.16 2.70 -18.90
N VAL A 42 -8.90 1.87 -18.18
CA VAL A 42 -8.43 1.26 -16.92
C VAL A 42 -7.24 0.37 -17.19
N ARG A 43 -7.28 -0.48 -18.23
CA ARG A 43 -6.13 -1.30 -18.64
C ARG A 43 -4.91 -0.44 -18.94
N GLN A 44 -5.06 0.62 -19.73
CA GLN A 44 -3.96 1.54 -20.03
C GLN A 44 -3.39 2.24 -18.79
N MET A 45 -4.23 2.54 -17.79
CA MET A 45 -3.77 3.08 -16.51
C MET A 45 -3.02 2.03 -15.68
N GLN A 46 -3.40 0.75 -15.75
CA GLN A 46 -2.66 -0.34 -15.12
C GLN A 46 -1.30 -0.55 -15.79
N ASP A 47 -1.27 -0.64 -17.12
CA ASP A 47 -0.04 -0.81 -17.90
C ASP A 47 0.96 0.35 -17.68
N ALA A 48 0.42 1.56 -17.41
CA ALA A 48 1.22 2.75 -17.13
C ALA A 48 1.60 2.92 -15.65
N GLY A 49 1.22 2.01 -14.76
CA GLY A 49 1.50 2.11 -13.32
C GLY A 49 0.73 3.22 -12.58
N VAL A 50 -0.37 3.71 -13.15
CA VAL A 50 -1.30 4.63 -12.45
C VAL A 50 -2.23 3.85 -11.51
N ILE A 51 -2.56 2.61 -11.88
CA ILE A 51 -3.29 1.66 -11.04
C ILE A 51 -2.42 0.42 -10.86
N ASP A 52 -1.86 0.22 -9.68
CA ASP A 52 -1.05 -0.97 -9.39
C ASP A 52 -1.90 -2.25 -9.33
N GLY A 53 -3.16 -2.11 -8.92
CA GLY A 53 -4.10 -3.22 -8.85
C GLY A 53 -5.37 -2.87 -8.09
N PHE A 54 -6.20 -3.88 -7.88
CA PHE A 54 -7.43 -3.80 -7.09
C PHE A 54 -7.30 -4.74 -5.89
N THR A 55 -7.61 -4.21 -4.70
CA THR A 55 -7.45 -4.96 -3.44
C THR A 55 -8.59 -4.65 -2.47
N LEU A 56 -8.64 -5.40 -1.37
CA LEU A 56 -9.57 -5.21 -0.28
C LEU A 56 -8.96 -4.28 0.77
N LYS A 57 -9.79 -3.42 1.37
CA LYS A 57 -9.43 -2.65 2.56
C LYS A 57 -9.91 -3.42 3.79
N GLU A 58 -9.00 -4.13 4.44
CA GLU A 58 -9.29 -4.88 5.66
C GLU A 58 -9.04 -4.05 6.92
N THR A 59 -9.84 -4.30 7.96
CA THR A 59 -9.66 -3.68 9.28
C THR A 59 -8.82 -4.61 10.14
N ARG A 60 -7.50 -4.43 10.09
CA ARG A 60 -6.54 -5.05 10.99
C ARG A 60 -5.88 -4.00 11.88
N THR A 61 -5.48 -4.41 13.07
CA THR A 61 -4.67 -3.58 13.97
C THR A 61 -3.33 -3.27 13.29
N ARG A 62 -2.96 -1.99 13.29
CA ARG A 62 -1.70 -1.51 12.70
C ARG A 62 -0.68 -1.20 13.77
N HIS A 63 0.55 -1.58 13.50
CA HIS A 63 1.73 -1.33 14.30
C HIS A 63 2.71 -0.51 13.45
N PHE A 64 3.10 0.65 13.96
CA PHE A 64 4.06 1.54 13.32
C PHE A 64 5.42 1.28 13.94
N ILE A 65 6.36 0.85 13.11
CA ILE A 65 7.67 0.37 13.54
C ILE A 65 8.74 1.23 12.87
N GLY A 66 9.38 2.07 13.67
CA GLY A 66 10.53 2.86 13.24
C GLY A 66 11.82 2.07 13.46
N VAL A 67 12.55 1.75 12.39
CA VAL A 67 13.74 0.91 12.44
C VAL A 67 15.00 1.74 12.30
N LYS A 68 15.95 1.55 13.22
CA LYS A 68 17.31 2.09 13.12
C LYS A 68 18.27 0.94 12.82
N MET A 69 18.76 0.91 11.59
CA MET A 69 19.66 -0.14 11.12
C MET A 69 20.98 -0.13 11.89
N GLN A 70 21.47 -1.31 12.27
CA GLN A 70 22.77 -1.45 12.91
C GLN A 70 23.93 -1.38 11.90
N HIS A 71 23.69 -1.87 10.69
CA HIS A 71 24.66 -1.90 9.61
C HIS A 71 24.04 -1.37 8.31
N ALA A 72 24.85 -0.80 7.42
CA ALA A 72 24.42 -0.27 6.13
C ALA A 72 24.10 -1.36 5.08
N ARG A 73 23.47 -2.47 5.51
CA ARG A 73 23.06 -3.60 4.67
C ARG A 73 21.60 -3.43 4.24
N PHE A 74 21.35 -2.34 3.52
CA PHE A 74 19.98 -1.91 3.17
C PHE A 74 19.30 -2.87 2.19
N ASP A 75 19.99 -3.31 1.14
CA ASP A 75 19.41 -4.20 0.12
C ASP A 75 19.02 -5.57 0.70
N GLU A 76 19.85 -6.12 1.60
CA GLU A 76 19.58 -7.36 2.32
C GLU A 76 18.32 -7.22 3.20
N PHE A 77 18.22 -6.11 3.94
CA PHE A 77 17.07 -5.81 4.78
C PHE A 77 15.79 -5.62 3.96
N GLU A 78 15.84 -4.88 2.85
CA GLU A 78 14.69 -4.65 1.98
C GLU A 78 14.20 -5.96 1.34
N ASN A 79 15.12 -6.83 0.91
CA ASN A 79 14.77 -8.16 0.40
C ASN A 79 14.12 -9.04 1.46
N TRP A 80 14.66 -9.05 2.68
CA TRP A 80 14.05 -9.75 3.81
C TRP A 80 12.64 -9.22 4.10
N LEU A 81 12.48 -7.90 4.10
CA LEU A 81 11.21 -7.23 4.43
C LEU A 81 10.10 -7.57 3.43
N ARG A 82 10.42 -7.67 2.13
CA ARG A 82 9.48 -8.10 1.07
C ARG A 82 8.89 -9.49 1.29
N GLY A 83 9.54 -10.34 2.11
CA GLY A 83 9.04 -11.68 2.44
C GLY A 83 7.86 -11.69 3.43
N TRP A 84 7.59 -10.58 4.12
CA TRP A 84 6.60 -10.52 5.20
C TRP A 84 5.23 -10.05 4.72
N LYS A 85 4.27 -10.97 4.68
CA LYS A 85 2.89 -10.70 4.20
C LYS A 85 2.11 -9.67 5.02
N ASN A 86 2.45 -9.52 6.29
CA ASN A 86 1.79 -8.59 7.21
C ASN A 86 2.43 -7.20 7.19
N VAL A 87 3.52 -7.00 6.45
CA VAL A 87 4.03 -5.66 6.15
C VAL A 87 3.11 -5.02 5.12
N GLU A 88 2.29 -4.08 5.57
CA GLU A 88 1.38 -3.33 4.71
C GLU A 88 2.14 -2.30 3.87
N SER A 89 3.11 -1.62 4.49
CA SER A 89 4.02 -0.70 3.82
C SER A 89 5.36 -0.62 4.56
N ALA A 90 6.39 -0.25 3.83
CA ALA A 90 7.70 0.02 4.38
C ALA A 90 8.40 1.10 3.54
N ASP A 91 8.70 2.22 4.20
CA ASP A 91 9.25 3.39 3.54
C ASP A 91 10.63 3.72 4.12
N LYS A 92 11.60 3.94 3.25
CA LYS A 92 12.90 4.47 3.65
C LYS A 92 12.75 5.97 3.93
N THR A 93 13.16 6.42 5.10
CA THR A 93 12.88 7.79 5.56
C THR A 93 14.15 8.60 5.78
N SER A 94 14.08 9.91 5.47
CA SER A 94 15.05 10.88 5.97
C SER A 94 14.74 11.19 7.43
N GLY A 95 15.58 10.77 8.37
CA GLY A 95 15.38 11.02 9.81
C GLY A 95 16.21 10.09 10.70
N ASP A 96 15.88 10.06 12.00
CA ASP A 96 16.59 9.26 13.01
C ASP A 96 16.42 7.73 12.83
N THR A 97 15.33 7.33 12.17
CA THR A 97 15.07 5.95 11.75
C THR A 97 15.31 5.82 10.26
N CYS A 98 15.91 4.70 9.85
CA CYS A 98 16.16 4.39 8.44
C CYS A 98 14.87 4.00 7.71
N TYR A 99 13.96 3.29 8.39
CA TYR A 99 12.69 2.84 7.82
C TYR A 99 11.52 3.09 8.75
N GLN A 100 10.35 3.33 8.16
CA GLN A 100 9.05 3.31 8.83
C GLN A 100 8.22 2.19 8.23
N ILE A 101 7.81 1.24 9.06
CA ILE A 101 7.07 0.05 8.66
C ILE A 101 5.67 0.12 9.25
N VAL A 102 4.66 -0.15 8.43
CA VAL A 102 3.30 -0.41 8.88
C VAL A 102 3.09 -1.92 8.84
N TYR A 103 3.03 -2.54 10.00
CA TYR A 103 2.76 -3.97 10.15
C TYR A 103 1.32 -4.18 10.61
N ALA A 104 0.51 -4.92 9.86
CA ALA A 104 -0.90 -5.11 10.10
C ALA A 104 -1.20 -6.57 10.52
N THR A 105 -1.56 -6.78 11.78
CA THR A 105 -1.99 -8.09 12.31
C THR A 105 -2.87 -7.89 13.54
N ASP A 106 -3.77 -8.82 13.80
CA ASP A 106 -4.52 -8.92 15.06
C ASP A 106 -3.93 -10.01 15.98
N ASN A 107 -2.87 -10.70 15.52
CA ASN A 107 -2.20 -11.77 16.24
C ASN A 107 -0.90 -11.27 16.87
N SER A 108 -0.89 -11.17 18.20
CA SER A 108 0.28 -10.71 18.96
C SER A 108 1.50 -11.62 18.78
N ALA A 109 1.32 -12.93 18.61
CA ALA A 109 2.42 -13.87 18.44
C ALA A 109 3.14 -13.68 17.09
N GLU A 110 2.39 -13.35 16.03
CA GLU A 110 2.98 -13.01 14.72
C GLU A 110 3.77 -11.71 14.77
N LEU A 111 3.25 -10.71 15.49
CA LEU A 111 3.96 -9.45 15.70
C LEU A 111 5.26 -9.69 16.47
N GLU A 112 5.19 -10.42 17.59
CA GLU A 112 6.37 -10.74 18.39
C GLU A 112 7.42 -11.51 17.59
N HIS A 113 6.99 -12.49 16.78
CA HIS A 113 7.89 -13.21 15.88
C HIS A 113 8.59 -12.28 14.89
N PHE A 114 7.84 -11.38 14.24
CA PHE A 114 8.41 -10.39 13.32
C PHE A 114 9.43 -9.47 14.03
N LEU A 115 9.09 -8.94 15.20
CA LEU A 115 9.95 -8.04 15.95
C LEU A 115 11.24 -8.72 16.41
N ASN A 116 11.17 -9.98 16.82
CA ASN A 116 12.36 -10.76 17.19
C ASN A 116 13.29 -11.00 16.00
N GLN A 117 12.76 -11.24 14.80
CA GLN A 117 13.57 -11.34 13.59
C GLN A 117 14.15 -9.97 13.19
N LEU A 118 13.39 -8.90 13.36
CA LEU A 118 13.81 -7.53 13.04
C LEU A 118 15.06 -7.09 13.84
N LEU A 119 15.22 -7.58 15.07
CA LEU A 119 16.40 -7.30 15.91
C LEU A 119 17.73 -7.74 15.29
N GLN A 120 17.72 -8.68 14.35
CA GLN A 120 18.93 -9.09 13.62
C GLN A 120 19.44 -8.02 12.65
N HIS A 121 18.58 -7.05 12.29
CA HIS A 121 18.88 -5.98 11.34
C HIS A 121 19.13 -4.63 12.03
N GLY A 122 18.49 -4.40 13.18
CA GLY A 122 18.65 -3.16 13.93
C GLY A 122 17.69 -3.04 15.11
N THR A 123 17.76 -1.91 15.81
CA THR A 123 16.83 -1.60 16.89
C THR A 123 15.57 -0.97 16.34
N TYR A 124 14.45 -1.09 17.06
CA TYR A 124 13.18 -0.53 16.63
C TYR A 124 12.45 0.23 17.75
N ARG A 125 11.54 1.10 17.34
CA ARG A 125 10.49 1.68 18.19
C ARG A 125 9.13 1.25 17.66
N LEU A 126 8.28 0.75 18.55
CA LEU A 126 6.95 0.25 18.22
C LEU A 126 5.88 1.21 18.75
N HIS A 127 4.92 1.55 17.91
CA HIS A 127 3.68 2.21 18.29
C HIS A 127 2.49 1.42 17.76
N SER A 128 1.64 0.91 18.65
CA SER A 128 0.43 0.19 18.26
C SER A 128 -0.75 1.16 18.13
N SER A 129 -1.51 1.04 17.05
CA SER A 129 -2.71 1.85 16.83
C SER A 129 -3.80 1.52 17.86
N ILE A 130 -4.17 2.49 18.69
CA ILE A 130 -5.31 2.36 19.61
C ILE A 130 -6.62 2.59 18.87
N ARG A 131 -6.67 3.59 17.98
CA ARG A 131 -7.87 3.93 17.20
C ARG A 131 -7.49 4.61 15.89
N ARG A 132 -8.08 4.15 14.78
CA ARG A 132 -7.95 4.80 13.46
C ARG A 132 -9.04 5.87 13.30
N VAL A 133 -8.64 7.07 12.87
CA VAL A 133 -9.55 8.20 12.66
C VAL A 133 -10.03 8.29 11.20
N LYS A 134 -9.22 7.80 10.24
CA LYS A 134 -9.52 7.80 8.80
C LYS A 134 -8.79 6.67 8.08
#